data_AF-A0A5C3FCU7-F1
#
_entry.id   AF-A0A5C3FCU7-F1
#
_cell.length_a   1.000
_cell.length_b   1.000
_cell.length_c   1.000
_cell.angle_alpha   90.00
_cell.angle_beta   90.00
_cell.angle_gamma   90.00
#
_symmetry.space_group_name_H-M   'P 1'
#
loop_
_entity.id
_entity.type
_entity.pdbx_description
1 polymer ?
#
loop_
_entity_poly.entity_id
_entity_poly.type
_entity_poly.pdbx_seq_one_letter_code
_entity_poly.pdbx_strand_id
1 'polypeptide(L)'
;MVTRPSLPKVLAQILFVGTQIVGKALVEAGRQAGRNARAGRVEAAAAAGGASGTGTGSPSDALTRSHRMTLDEAKMILNLKQDVSYATLVSGAAKAGANDEAKSLLDQVRENMVKNYDHLFKTNAPPAPKGKEGGGQGSFYIQSKIVRARERIEAEWSLGEQKGAPEGEAKPDSSASAEQPEQPKQ
;
A
#
# COMPACT_ATOMS: atom_id res chain seq x y z
N MET A 1 -45.49 22.71 38.63
CA MET A 1 -46.11 21.41 38.32
C MET A 1 -45.54 20.90 37.01
N VAL A 2 -44.79 19.80 37.01
CA VAL A 2 -44.23 19.21 35.77
C VAL A 2 -45.25 18.18 35.27
N THR A 3 -45.92 18.47 34.16
CA THR A 3 -46.83 17.53 33.49
C THR A 3 -46.01 16.44 32.81
N ARG A 4 -46.04 15.22 33.35
CA ARG A 4 -45.39 14.05 32.72
C ARG A 4 -46.14 13.71 31.41
N PRO A 5 -45.44 13.62 30.26
CA PRO A 5 -46.09 13.27 29.01
C PRO A 5 -46.64 11.84 29.09
N SER A 6 -47.86 11.65 28.62
CA SER A 6 -48.53 10.33 28.60
C SER A 6 -47.75 9.35 27.71
N LEU A 7 -47.55 8.12 28.20
CA LEU A 7 -46.84 7.03 27.51
C LEU A 7 -47.11 6.91 25.99
N PRO A 8 -48.37 6.99 25.51
CA PRO A 8 -48.66 6.91 24.07
C PRO A 8 -48.01 8.03 23.24
N LYS A 9 -47.93 9.25 23.81
CA LYS A 9 -47.34 10.42 23.14
C LYS A 9 -45.82 10.33 23.09
N VAL A 10 -45.20 9.79 24.14
CA VAL A 10 -43.75 9.55 24.19
C VAL A 10 -43.35 8.49 23.16
N LEU A 11 -44.12 7.40 23.06
CA LEU A 11 -43.86 6.34 22.08
C LEU A 11 -43.99 6.86 20.64
N ALA A 12 -45.06 7.61 20.33
CA ALA A 12 -45.23 8.24 19.02
C ALA A 12 -44.07 9.19 18.67
N GLN A 13 -43.59 9.96 19.65
CA GLN A 13 -42.49 10.90 19.45
C GLN A 13 -41.15 10.19 19.20
N ILE A 14 -40.85 9.11 19.94
CA ILE A 14 -39.65 8.30 19.71
C ILE A 14 -39.67 7.66 18.31
N LEU A 15 -40.82 7.15 17.88
CA LEU A 15 -40.99 6.53 16.57
C LEU A 15 -40.81 7.55 15.43
N PHE A 16 -41.40 8.74 15.58
CA PHE A 16 -41.31 9.81 14.58
C PHE A 16 -39.89 10.37 14.45
N VAL A 17 -39.23 10.63 15.59
CA VAL A 17 -37.85 11.15 15.61
C VAL A 17 -36.85 10.08 15.15
N GLY A 18 -37.04 8.82 15.55
CA GLY A 18 -36.18 7.70 15.14
C GLY A 18 -36.21 7.46 13.63
N THR A 19 -37.38 7.54 12.99
CA THR A 19 -37.51 7.31 11.54
C THR A 19 -36.84 8.41 10.71
N GLN A 20 -36.87 9.66 11.17
CA GLN A 20 -36.22 10.80 10.48
C GLN A 20 -34.69 10.70 10.50
N ILE A 21 -34.11 10.19 11.59
CA ILE A 21 -32.66 10.04 11.75
C ILE A 21 -32.14 8.91 10.85
N VAL A 22 -32.81 7.74 10.87
CA VAL A 22 -32.39 6.58 10.06
C VAL A 22 -32.56 6.86 8.56
N GLY A 23 -33.64 7.54 8.16
CA GLY A 23 -33.89 7.87 6.75
C GLY A 23 -32.83 8.80 6.16
N LYS A 24 -32.43 9.87 6.87
CA LYS A 24 -31.38 10.80 6.40
C LYS A 24 -30.01 10.13 6.32
N ALA A 25 -29.66 9.33 7.33
CA ALA A 25 -28.38 8.60 7.35
C ALA A 25 -28.28 7.57 6.21
N LEU A 26 -29.35 6.83 5.91
CA LEU A 26 -29.38 5.85 4.81
C LEU A 26 -29.24 6.52 3.44
N VAL A 27 -29.88 7.68 3.22
CA VAL A 27 -29.78 8.42 1.95
C VAL A 27 -28.38 9.02 1.77
N GLU A 28 -27.76 9.56 2.82
CA GLU A 28 -26.39 10.06 2.76
C GLU A 28 -25.37 8.94 2.56
N ALA A 29 -25.52 7.83 3.29
CA ALA A 29 -24.69 6.64 3.12
C ALA A 29 -24.88 6.02 1.73
N GLY A 30 -26.11 5.95 1.22
CA GLY A 30 -26.41 5.49 -0.14
C GLY A 30 -25.83 6.41 -1.21
N ARG A 31 -25.87 7.73 -1.01
CA ARG A 31 -25.23 8.72 -1.90
C ARG A 31 -23.71 8.69 -1.80
N GLN A 32 -23.14 8.35 -0.65
CA GLN A 32 -21.71 8.17 -0.44
C GLN A 32 -21.22 6.86 -1.07
N ALA A 33 -21.94 5.75 -0.88
CA ALA A 33 -21.71 4.49 -1.56
C ALA A 33 -21.90 4.63 -3.08
N GLY A 34 -22.89 5.40 -3.52
CA GLY A 34 -23.11 5.71 -4.93
C GLY A 34 -21.99 6.55 -5.54
N ARG A 35 -21.41 7.49 -4.78
CA ARG A 35 -20.22 8.25 -5.19
C ARG A 35 -18.98 7.39 -5.22
N ASN A 36 -18.78 6.48 -4.27
CA ASN A 36 -17.65 5.56 -4.26
C ASN A 36 -17.78 4.48 -5.36
N ALA A 37 -18.99 3.99 -5.63
CA ALA A 37 -19.27 3.06 -6.71
C ALA A 37 -19.18 3.74 -8.08
N ARG A 38 -19.59 5.01 -8.20
CA ARG A 38 -19.34 5.81 -9.40
C ARG A 38 -17.88 6.25 -9.52
N ALA A 39 -17.16 6.48 -8.43
CA ALA A 39 -15.71 6.70 -8.46
C ALA A 39 -15.00 5.43 -8.93
N GLY A 40 -15.38 4.24 -8.46
CA GLY A 40 -14.86 2.97 -8.97
C GLY A 40 -15.30 2.64 -10.41
N ARG A 41 -16.51 3.06 -10.83
CA ARG A 41 -17.01 2.84 -12.20
C ARG A 41 -16.56 3.92 -13.18
N VAL A 42 -16.25 5.13 -12.74
CA VAL A 42 -15.65 6.21 -13.53
C VAL A 42 -14.12 6.09 -13.50
N GLU A 43 -13.48 5.51 -12.49
CA GLU A 43 -12.11 4.99 -12.62
C GLU A 43 -12.07 3.82 -13.60
N ALA A 44 -13.00 2.87 -13.53
CA ALA A 44 -13.05 1.77 -14.50
C ALA A 44 -13.46 2.23 -15.93
N ALA A 45 -14.32 3.24 -16.07
CA ALA A 45 -14.72 3.80 -17.37
C ALA A 45 -13.72 4.85 -17.90
N ALA A 46 -13.01 5.58 -17.04
CA ALA A 46 -11.86 6.41 -17.44
C ALA A 46 -10.64 5.54 -17.76
N ALA A 47 -10.49 4.35 -17.14
CA ALA A 47 -9.53 3.35 -17.55
C ALA A 47 -9.90 2.71 -18.91
N ALA A 48 -11.18 2.66 -19.28
CA ALA A 48 -11.63 2.16 -20.58
C ALA A 48 -11.69 3.25 -21.68
N GLY A 49 -11.80 4.53 -21.33
CA GLY A 49 -11.87 5.66 -22.27
C GLY A 49 -10.62 6.55 -22.31
N GLY A 50 -9.60 6.26 -21.49
CA GLY A 50 -8.40 7.09 -21.29
C GLY A 50 -7.12 6.50 -21.89
N ALA A 51 -7.19 5.80 -23.02
CA ALA A 51 -6.02 5.28 -23.74
C ALA A 51 -5.16 6.35 -24.45
N SER A 52 -5.22 7.61 -24.01
CA SER A 52 -4.51 8.74 -24.61
C SER A 52 -4.20 9.78 -23.53
N GLY A 53 -3.11 9.57 -22.80
CA GLY A 53 -2.67 10.49 -21.75
C GLY A 53 -1.29 10.11 -21.24
N THR A 54 -0.26 10.36 -22.05
CA THR A 54 1.13 10.42 -21.61
C THR A 54 1.27 11.53 -20.57
N GLY A 55 1.17 11.16 -19.30
CA GLY A 55 1.35 12.06 -18.16
C GLY A 55 1.63 11.21 -16.92
N THR A 56 2.90 10.89 -16.72
CA THR A 56 3.53 10.36 -15.50
C THR A 56 2.59 9.53 -14.61
N GLY A 57 2.43 8.24 -14.94
CA GLY A 57 1.82 7.28 -14.01
C GLY A 57 2.52 7.36 -12.65
N SER A 58 1.77 7.15 -11.56
CA SER A 58 2.33 7.22 -10.22
C SER A 58 3.60 6.37 -10.16
N PRO A 59 4.70 6.80 -9.51
CA PRO A 59 5.91 6.00 -9.48
C PRO A 59 5.67 4.61 -8.83
N SER A 60 4.63 4.49 -8.01
CA SER A 60 4.08 3.20 -7.53
C SER A 60 3.51 2.31 -8.65
N ASP A 61 2.91 2.88 -9.71
CA ASP A 61 2.42 2.16 -10.88
C ASP A 61 3.57 1.63 -11.73
N ALA A 62 4.67 2.39 -11.82
CA ALA A 62 5.89 1.92 -12.48
C ALA A 62 6.46 0.68 -11.77
N LEU A 63 6.46 0.71 -10.44
CA LEU A 63 6.93 -0.40 -9.62
C LEU A 63 6.01 -1.62 -9.70
N THR A 64 4.71 -1.42 -9.86
CA THR A 64 3.76 -2.51 -10.13
C THR A 64 4.05 -3.20 -11.47
N ARG A 65 4.44 -2.45 -12.50
CA ARG A 65 4.83 -3.02 -13.80
C ARG A 65 6.14 -3.82 -13.73
N SER A 66 7.12 -3.38 -12.93
CA SER A 66 8.40 -4.10 -12.78
C SER A 66 8.27 -5.37 -11.94
N HIS A 67 7.59 -5.30 -10.79
CA HIS A 67 7.44 -6.46 -9.89
C HIS A 67 6.34 -7.43 -10.31
N ARG A 68 5.42 -7.01 -11.20
CA ARG A 68 4.22 -7.76 -11.60
C ARG A 68 3.35 -8.14 -10.41
N MET A 69 3.25 -7.23 -9.44
CA MET A 69 2.48 -7.38 -8.20
C MET A 69 2.14 -5.99 -7.67
N THR A 70 0.89 -5.83 -7.24
CA THR A 70 0.43 -4.56 -6.67
C THR A 70 0.93 -4.39 -5.23
N LEU A 71 0.97 -3.15 -4.75
CA LEU A 71 1.34 -2.88 -3.36
C LEU A 71 0.35 -3.54 -2.38
N ASP A 72 -0.93 -3.55 -2.74
CA ASP A 72 -1.99 -4.16 -1.91
C ASP A 72 -1.84 -5.69 -1.81
N GLU A 73 -1.53 -6.35 -2.94
CA GLU A 73 -1.19 -7.77 -2.95
C GLU A 73 -0.01 -8.08 -2.03
N ALA A 74 1.05 -7.26 -2.08
CA ALA A 74 2.23 -7.47 -1.25
C ALA A 74 1.91 -7.35 0.26
N LYS A 75 1.08 -6.38 0.64
CA LYS A 75 0.59 -6.22 2.02
C LYS A 75 -0.21 -7.41 2.49
N MET A 76 -1.12 -7.92 1.65
CA MET A 76 -1.94 -9.10 1.96
C MET A 76 -1.08 -10.35 2.12
N ILE A 77 -0.11 -10.58 1.23
CA ILE A 77 0.80 -11.74 1.31
C ILE A 77 1.59 -11.73 2.63
N LEU A 78 2.06 -10.56 3.07
CA LEU A 78 2.83 -10.41 4.31
C LEU A 78 1.96 -10.12 5.55
N ASN A 79 0.63 -10.24 5.43
CA ASN A 79 -0.36 -10.02 6.49
C ASN A 79 -0.14 -8.69 7.26
N LEU A 80 0.13 -7.63 6.51
CA LEU A 80 0.33 -6.28 7.06
C LEU A 80 -1.04 -5.61 7.22
N LYS A 81 -1.42 -5.33 8.46
CA LYS A 81 -2.72 -4.72 8.80
C LYS A 81 -2.76 -3.19 8.60
N GLN A 82 -1.61 -2.57 8.36
CA GLN A 82 -1.47 -1.12 8.30
C GLN A 82 -1.31 -0.66 6.86
N ASP A 83 -1.80 0.55 6.55
CA ASP A 83 -1.52 1.22 5.29
C ASP A 83 -0.07 1.65 5.24
N VAL A 84 0.79 0.70 4.84
CA VAL A 84 2.25 0.84 4.74
C VAL A 84 2.72 1.82 3.66
N SER A 85 1.81 2.60 3.07
CA SER A 85 2.18 3.62 2.11
C SER A 85 3.07 4.63 2.82
N TYR A 86 4.36 4.62 2.49
CA TYR A 86 5.34 5.58 2.99
C TYR A 86 4.81 7.01 2.82
N ALA A 87 4.18 7.29 1.67
CA ALA A 87 3.56 8.57 1.40
C ALA A 87 2.47 8.91 2.42
N THR A 88 1.64 7.96 2.86
CA THR A 88 0.57 8.23 3.84
C THR A 88 1.13 8.44 5.25
N LEU A 89 2.10 7.62 5.66
CA LEU A 89 2.70 7.70 6.99
C LEU A 89 3.59 8.95 7.14
N VAL A 90 4.41 9.26 6.13
CA VAL A 90 5.32 10.41 6.16
C VAL A 90 4.61 11.71 5.82
N SER A 91 3.67 11.76 4.86
CA SER A 91 2.94 13.01 4.58
C SER A 91 1.97 13.42 5.68
N GLY A 92 1.47 12.46 6.48
CA GLY A 92 0.71 12.73 7.69
C GLY A 92 1.58 13.34 8.80
N ALA A 93 2.76 12.75 9.04
CA ALA A 93 3.68 13.21 10.09
C ALA A 93 4.44 14.49 9.74
N ALA A 94 4.80 14.70 8.47
CA ALA A 94 5.41 15.94 7.99
C ALA A 94 4.47 17.15 8.15
N LYS A 95 3.15 16.95 8.02
CA LYS A 95 2.14 17.97 8.32
C LYS A 95 1.98 18.26 9.82
N ALA A 96 2.39 17.33 10.68
CA ALA A 96 2.29 17.44 12.14
C ALA A 96 3.61 17.86 12.82
N GLY A 97 4.71 18.03 12.06
CA GLY A 97 6.03 18.33 12.62
C GLY A 97 6.67 17.19 13.42
N ALA A 98 6.11 15.97 13.35
CA ALA A 98 6.49 14.81 14.16
C ALA A 98 7.31 13.79 13.34
N ASN A 99 8.39 14.26 12.70
CA ASN A 99 9.20 13.41 11.82
C ASN A 99 9.86 12.22 12.57
N ASP A 100 10.20 12.41 13.85
CA ASP A 100 10.81 11.36 14.68
C ASP A 100 9.82 10.24 15.04
N GLU A 101 8.55 10.59 15.33
CA GLU A 101 7.48 9.63 15.59
C GLU A 101 7.15 8.82 14.33
N ALA A 102 7.09 9.49 13.17
CA ALA A 102 6.90 8.83 11.87
C ALA A 102 7.99 7.79 11.60
N LYS A 103 9.25 8.16 11.88
CA LYS A 103 10.40 7.27 11.70
C LYS A 103 10.33 6.05 12.62
N SER A 104 10.00 6.26 13.91
CA SER A 104 9.84 5.16 14.86
C SER A 104 8.70 4.20 14.46
N LEU A 105 7.58 4.73 13.98
CA LEU A 105 6.49 3.91 13.46
C LEU A 105 6.92 3.11 12.24
N LEU A 106 7.61 3.73 11.27
CA LEU A 106 8.14 3.02 10.10
C LEU A 106 9.10 1.90 10.49
N ASP A 107 9.98 2.13 11.44
CA ASP A 107 10.89 1.10 11.95
C ASP A 107 10.13 -0.05 12.59
N GLN A 108 9.09 0.24 13.38
CA GLN A 108 8.22 -0.79 13.96
C GLN A 108 7.46 -1.58 12.89
N VAL A 109 6.94 -0.91 11.86
CA VAL A 109 6.27 -1.58 10.73
C VAL A 109 7.26 -2.45 9.95
N ARG A 110 8.48 -1.97 9.73
CA ARG A 110 9.58 -2.72 9.08
C ARG A 110 9.92 -3.97 9.86
N GLU A 111 10.07 -3.86 11.18
CA GLU A 111 10.35 -5.00 12.04
C GLU A 111 9.22 -6.05 11.99
N ASN A 112 7.97 -5.60 12.07
CA ASN A 112 6.81 -6.49 11.95
C ASN A 112 6.73 -7.16 10.58
N MET A 113 7.07 -6.46 9.51
CA MET A 113 7.16 -7.04 8.17
C MET A 113 8.22 -8.13 8.09
N VAL A 114 9.42 -7.89 8.62
CA VAL A 114 10.51 -8.88 8.61
C VAL A 114 10.11 -10.12 9.41
N LYS A 115 9.50 -9.94 10.60
CA LYS A 115 8.98 -11.05 11.41
C LYS A 115 7.95 -11.88 10.66
N ASN A 116 6.99 -11.23 10.00
CA ASN A 116 5.97 -11.91 9.21
C ASN A 116 6.59 -12.64 8.01
N TYR A 117 7.53 -11.99 7.31
CA TYR A 117 8.27 -12.57 6.20
C TYR A 117 9.02 -13.84 6.64
N ASP A 118 9.82 -13.79 7.69
CA ASP A 118 10.62 -14.93 8.15
C ASP A 118 9.72 -16.10 8.57
N HIS A 119 8.63 -15.81 9.28
CA HIS A 119 7.65 -16.81 9.67
C HIS A 119 7.00 -17.48 8.45
N LEU A 120 6.50 -16.69 7.50
CA LEU A 120 5.85 -17.20 6.29
C LEU A 120 6.83 -17.94 5.38
N PHE A 121 8.04 -17.44 5.22
CA PHE A 121 9.08 -18.03 4.39
C PHE A 121 9.53 -19.40 4.93
N LYS A 122 9.73 -19.51 6.25
CA LYS A 122 10.07 -20.76 6.93
C LYS A 122 8.93 -21.77 6.88
N THR A 123 7.70 -21.33 7.15
CA THR A 123 6.51 -22.22 7.18
C THR A 123 6.19 -22.78 5.80
N ASN A 124 6.40 -21.98 4.75
CA ASN A 124 6.13 -22.39 3.37
C ASN A 124 7.37 -22.92 2.64
N ALA A 125 8.38 -23.42 3.36
CA ALA A 125 9.57 -23.99 2.74
C ALA A 125 9.20 -25.12 1.76
N PRO A 126 9.77 -25.14 0.55
CA PRO A 126 9.48 -26.17 -0.43
C PRO A 126 10.00 -27.55 0.02
N PRO A 127 9.48 -28.63 -0.58
CA PRO A 127 10.02 -29.96 -0.37
C PRO A 127 11.46 -30.02 -0.87
N ALA A 128 12.26 -30.87 -0.23
CA ALA A 128 13.61 -31.14 -0.71
C ALA A 128 13.59 -31.69 -2.15
N PRO A 129 14.66 -31.44 -2.94
CA PRO A 129 14.83 -32.05 -4.24
C PRO A 129 14.72 -33.57 -4.16
N LYS A 130 14.29 -34.21 -5.25
CA LYS A 130 14.17 -35.68 -5.32
C LYS A 130 15.46 -36.35 -4.87
N GLY A 131 15.34 -37.25 -3.89
CA GLY A 131 16.46 -38.01 -3.33
C GLY A 131 17.17 -37.34 -2.14
N LYS A 132 16.66 -36.22 -1.62
CA LYS A 132 17.13 -35.62 -0.36
C LYS A 132 16.03 -35.62 0.69
N GLU A 133 16.40 -35.93 1.93
CA GLU A 133 15.49 -35.87 3.07
C GLU A 133 15.48 -34.46 3.68
N GLY A 134 14.32 -34.05 4.20
CA GLY A 134 14.08 -32.71 4.76
C GLY A 134 13.21 -31.81 3.87
N GLY A 135 13.18 -30.53 4.18
CA GLY A 135 12.30 -29.55 3.53
C GLY A 135 10.94 -29.38 4.20
N GLY A 136 10.11 -28.48 3.67
CA GLY A 136 8.76 -28.22 4.17
C GLY A 136 7.68 -28.80 3.25
N GLN A 137 6.42 -28.58 3.64
CA GLN A 137 5.23 -28.96 2.85
C GLN A 137 4.79 -27.84 1.89
N GLY A 138 5.56 -26.76 1.80
CA GLY A 138 5.24 -25.60 0.98
C GLY A 138 5.60 -25.80 -0.49
N SER A 139 5.58 -24.71 -1.26
CA SER A 139 5.98 -24.74 -2.66
C SER A 139 6.92 -23.59 -3.00
N PHE A 140 7.79 -23.82 -3.98
CA PHE A 140 8.67 -22.79 -4.53
C PHE A 140 7.88 -21.57 -5.03
N TYR A 141 6.67 -21.79 -5.56
CA TYR A 141 5.81 -20.71 -6.02
C TYR A 141 5.41 -19.77 -4.86
N ILE A 142 4.94 -20.33 -3.75
CA ILE A 142 4.53 -19.54 -2.58
C ILE A 142 5.72 -18.82 -1.95
N GLN A 143 6.86 -19.50 -1.79
CA GLN A 143 8.09 -18.82 -1.35
C GLN A 143 8.50 -17.69 -2.28
N SER A 144 8.46 -17.89 -3.60
CA SER A 144 8.77 -16.84 -4.58
C SER A 144 7.83 -15.64 -4.47
N LYS A 145 6.54 -15.88 -4.17
CA LYS A 145 5.57 -14.80 -3.93
C LYS A 145 5.86 -14.03 -2.66
N ILE A 146 6.23 -14.71 -1.57
CA ILE A 146 6.61 -14.09 -0.30
C ILE A 146 7.85 -13.21 -0.48
N VAL A 147 8.87 -13.70 -1.19
CA VAL A 147 10.09 -12.94 -1.50
C VAL A 147 9.77 -11.71 -2.33
N ARG A 148 9.03 -11.87 -3.43
CA ARG A 148 8.65 -10.72 -4.26
C ARG A 148 7.82 -9.70 -3.48
N ALA A 149 6.96 -10.15 -2.55
CA ALA A 149 6.09 -9.26 -1.79
C ALA A 149 6.94 -8.34 -0.90
N ARG A 150 7.97 -8.91 -0.26
CA ARG A 150 8.95 -8.15 0.50
C ARG A 150 9.68 -7.14 -0.38
N GLU A 151 10.25 -7.58 -1.51
CA GLU A 151 10.97 -6.70 -2.45
C GLU A 151 10.10 -5.53 -2.93
N ARG A 152 8.81 -5.79 -3.20
CA ARG A 152 7.86 -4.78 -3.65
C ARG A 152 7.58 -3.70 -2.60
N ILE A 153 7.52 -4.07 -1.32
CA ILE A 153 7.31 -3.13 -0.21
C ILE A 153 8.60 -2.35 0.06
N GLU A 154 9.75 -3.02 0.08
CA GLU A 154 11.06 -2.37 0.27
C GLU A 154 11.33 -1.33 -0.82
N ALA A 155 11.04 -1.66 -2.08
CA ALA A 155 11.17 -0.72 -3.18
C ALA A 155 10.21 0.48 -3.06
N GLU A 156 9.03 0.29 -2.46
CA GLU A 156 8.09 1.40 -2.25
C GLU A 156 8.50 2.34 -1.13
N TRP A 157 9.11 1.80 -0.07
CA TRP A 157 9.73 2.61 0.97
C TRP A 157 10.94 3.38 0.43
N SER A 158 11.80 2.73 -0.36
CA SER A 158 12.96 3.38 -0.97
C SER A 158 12.55 4.53 -1.91
N LEU A 159 11.48 4.33 -2.69
CA LEU A 159 10.91 5.38 -3.53
C LEU A 159 10.40 6.56 -2.69
N GLY A 160 9.79 6.28 -1.55
CA GLY A 160 9.35 7.29 -0.59
C GLY A 160 10.50 8.09 0.02
N GLU A 161 11.58 7.43 0.42
CA GLU A 161 12.80 8.04 0.97
C GLU A 161 13.48 8.96 -0.06
N GLN A 162 13.59 8.53 -1.32
CA GLN A 162 14.17 9.32 -2.40
C GLN A 162 13.36 10.59 -2.71
N LYS A 163 12.03 10.54 -2.52
CA LYS A 163 11.15 11.71 -2.72
C LYS A 163 11.13 12.67 -1.53
N GLY A 164 11.55 12.21 -0.34
CA GLY A 164 11.70 13.03 0.87
C GLY A 164 13.06 13.71 1.00
N ALA A 165 14.07 13.27 0.24
CA ALA A 165 15.35 13.94 0.14
C ALA A 165 15.21 15.23 -0.71
N PRO A 166 15.81 16.36 -0.30
CA PRO A 166 15.82 17.56 -1.12
C PRO A 166 16.51 17.25 -2.46
N GLU A 167 15.88 17.63 -3.57
CA GLU A 167 16.45 17.54 -4.92
C GLU A 167 17.81 18.24 -4.95
N GLY A 168 18.89 17.47 -4.87
CA GLY A 168 20.22 18.05 -4.69
C GLY A 168 21.33 17.02 -4.67
N GLU A 169 21.25 15.97 -5.48
CA GLU A 169 22.42 15.17 -5.86
C GLU A 169 22.12 14.41 -7.15
N ALA A 170 22.16 15.15 -8.26
CA ALA A 170 22.36 14.56 -9.57
C ALA A 170 23.72 13.85 -9.55
N LYS A 171 23.71 12.52 -9.53
CA LYS A 171 24.90 11.72 -9.80
C LYS A 171 25.39 12.08 -11.19
N PRO A 172 26.65 12.53 -11.38
CA PRO A 172 27.16 12.83 -12.70
C PRO A 172 27.30 11.52 -13.49
N ASP A 173 26.88 11.58 -14.75
CA ASP A 173 27.01 10.52 -15.75
C ASP A 173 28.43 9.93 -15.75
N SER A 174 28.55 8.67 -15.34
CA SER A 174 29.74 7.86 -15.62
C SER A 174 29.66 7.36 -17.07
N SER A 175 29.97 8.23 -18.03
CA SER A 175 30.20 7.83 -19.43
C SER A 175 31.31 8.65 -20.09
N ALA A 176 32.53 8.57 -19.54
CA ALA A 176 33.73 8.92 -20.29
C ALA A 176 34.93 8.20 -19.70
N SER A 177 35.29 7.06 -20.28
CA SER A 177 36.67 6.58 -20.45
C SER A 177 36.64 5.35 -21.36
N ALA A 178 36.59 5.62 -22.67
CA ALA A 178 37.03 4.66 -23.66
C ALA A 178 38.57 4.70 -23.65
N GLU A 179 39.17 3.74 -22.94
CA GLU A 179 40.61 3.55 -22.91
C GLU A 179 41.05 2.89 -24.23
N GLN A 180 41.84 3.63 -25.01
CA GLN A 180 42.45 3.20 -26.25
C GLN A 180 43.87 2.70 -25.93
N PRO A 181 44.27 1.46 -26.26
CA PRO A 181 45.61 0.99 -25.96
C PRO A 181 46.60 1.49 -27.02
N GLU A 182 47.51 2.37 -26.61
CA GLU A 182 48.67 2.80 -27.38
C GLU A 182 49.81 1.79 -27.21
N GLN A 183 50.24 1.15 -28.30
CA GLN A 183 51.39 0.23 -28.31
C GLN A 183 52.70 1.02 -28.33
N PRO A 184 53.72 0.67 -27.52
CA PRO A 184 55.03 1.30 -27.62
C PRO A 184 55.82 0.72 -28.79
N LYS A 185 56.29 1.60 -29.69
CA LYS A 185 57.43 1.34 -30.57
C LYS A 185 58.72 1.57 -29.76
N GLN A 186 59.52 0.52 -29.61
CA GLN A 186 60.95 0.47 -29.96
C GLN A 186 61.51 -0.93 -29.71
#